data_AF-A0A2G0E6N2-F1
#
_entry.id   AF-A0A2G0E6N2-F1
#
_cell.length_a   1.000
_cell.length_b   1.000
_cell.length_c   1.000
_cell.angle_alpha   90.00
_cell.angle_beta   90.00
_cell.angle_gamma   90.00
#
_symmetry.space_group_name_H-M   'P 1'
#
loop_
_entity.id
_entity.type
_entity.pdbx_description
1 polymer ?
#
loop_
_entity_poly.entity_id
_entity_poly.type
_entity_poly.pdbx_seq_one_letter_code
_entity_poly.pdbx_strand_id
1 'polypeptide(L)'
;AAECFDLKTLGAIAPGYQADFFLTDDLTKLPIHEVFYKGTLVVQSGQLEDHLFADHSNPYTCCLPNLNAQPLHPRSLELLLPSSQAHVIEIIPNSLVTNDLVEKVDRQGERFIPSIEKDQLKIAVIERHHQTGNIGLGIVKGFQLKQGAIATTIAHDSHNLVVGGTNDE
;
A
#
# COMPACT_ATOMS: atom_id res chain seq x y z
N ALA A 1 1.28 -24.12 -10.68
CA ALA A 1 0.33 -23.08 -11.13
C ALA A 1 -0.72 -23.66 -12.07
N ALA A 2 -0.34 -24.22 -13.23
CA ALA A 2 -1.29 -24.76 -14.21
C ALA A 2 -2.25 -25.82 -13.64
N GLU A 3 -1.76 -26.76 -12.83
CA GLU A 3 -2.61 -27.75 -12.13
C GLU A 3 -3.62 -27.11 -11.16
N CYS A 4 -3.20 -26.07 -10.42
CA CYS A 4 -4.05 -25.36 -9.47
C CYS A 4 -5.22 -24.65 -10.16
N PHE A 5 -5.00 -24.15 -11.39
CA PHE A 5 -5.98 -23.42 -12.18
C PHE A 5 -6.66 -24.27 -13.28
N ASP A 6 -6.45 -25.59 -13.29
CA ASP A 6 -6.93 -26.54 -14.33
C ASP A 6 -6.60 -26.11 -15.78
N LEU A 7 -5.40 -25.57 -15.99
CA LEU A 7 -4.91 -25.16 -17.31
C LEU A 7 -4.26 -26.33 -18.04
N LYS A 8 -5.08 -27.14 -18.71
CA LYS A 8 -4.72 -28.46 -19.26
C LYS A 8 -3.57 -28.49 -20.28
N THR A 9 -3.28 -27.36 -20.93
CA THR A 9 -2.28 -27.26 -22.00
C THR A 9 -1.13 -26.31 -21.66
N LEU A 10 -0.97 -25.91 -20.40
CA LEU A 10 0.05 -24.97 -19.94
C LEU A 10 0.92 -25.55 -18.82
N GLY A 11 2.10 -24.96 -18.61
CA GLY A 11 2.97 -25.26 -17.46
C GLY A 11 3.89 -26.48 -17.63
N ALA A 12 3.98 -27.07 -18.82
CA ALA A 12 4.93 -28.14 -19.13
C ALA A 12 5.43 -28.06 -20.58
N ILE A 13 6.63 -28.58 -20.83
CA ILE A 13 7.19 -28.75 -22.19
C ILE A 13 6.91 -30.19 -22.64
N ALA A 14 5.83 -30.37 -23.39
CA ALA A 14 5.43 -31.67 -23.95
C ALA A 14 4.58 -31.49 -25.22
N PRO A 15 4.52 -32.50 -26.11
CA PRO A 15 3.60 -32.48 -27.24
C PRO A 15 2.15 -32.25 -26.81
N GLY A 16 1.45 -31.36 -27.52
CA GLY A 16 0.06 -30.99 -27.20
C GLY A 16 -0.08 -29.83 -26.20
N TYR A 17 1.03 -29.38 -25.61
CA TYR A 17 1.05 -28.18 -24.76
C TYR A 17 1.35 -26.93 -25.58
N GLN A 18 0.89 -25.79 -25.09
CA GLN A 18 1.20 -24.48 -25.68
C GLN A 18 2.70 -24.21 -25.52
N ALA A 19 3.32 -23.68 -26.58
CA ALA A 19 4.74 -23.33 -26.63
C ALA A 19 5.02 -22.02 -25.87
N ASP A 20 4.80 -22.05 -24.56
CA ASP A 20 5.16 -21.00 -23.62
C ASP A 20 6.38 -21.45 -22.82
N PHE A 21 7.54 -20.92 -23.16
CA PHE A 21 8.79 -21.26 -22.50
C PHE A 21 9.80 -20.12 -22.64
N PHE A 22 10.85 -20.17 -21.84
CA PHE A 22 11.98 -19.27 -21.98
C PHE A 22 13.28 -20.06 -22.01
N LEU A 23 14.31 -19.48 -22.62
CA LEU A 23 15.65 -20.07 -22.67
C LEU A 23 16.56 -19.44 -21.62
N THR A 24 17.24 -20.32 -20.89
CA THR A 24 18.22 -19.96 -19.86
C THR A 24 19.36 -20.97 -19.86
N ASP A 25 20.56 -20.52 -19.53
CA ASP A 25 21.77 -21.35 -19.41
C ASP A 25 22.17 -21.63 -17.94
N ASP A 26 21.47 -21.06 -16.97
CA ASP A 26 21.73 -21.24 -15.54
C ASP A 26 20.41 -21.40 -14.76
N LEU A 27 20.18 -22.58 -14.17
CA LEU A 27 18.96 -22.88 -13.40
C LEU A 27 18.96 -22.28 -11.99
N THR A 28 20.08 -21.72 -11.53
CA THR A 28 20.21 -21.06 -10.22
C THR A 28 19.97 -19.56 -10.35
N LYS A 29 20.59 -18.92 -11.34
CA LYS A 29 20.46 -17.47 -11.56
C LYS A 29 19.30 -17.11 -12.50
N LEU A 30 18.86 -18.07 -13.31
CA LEU A 30 17.78 -17.94 -14.29
C LEU A 30 17.88 -16.67 -15.16
N PRO A 31 19.02 -16.39 -15.81
CA PRO A 31 19.07 -15.34 -16.83
C PRO A 31 18.10 -15.70 -17.97
N ILE A 32 17.23 -14.77 -18.35
CA ILE A 32 16.22 -14.99 -19.40
C ILE A 32 16.76 -14.39 -20.70
N HIS A 33 17.13 -15.27 -21.65
CA HIS A 33 17.69 -14.84 -22.94
C HIS A 33 16.62 -14.67 -24.00
N GLU A 34 15.71 -15.64 -24.09
CA GLU A 34 14.62 -15.67 -25.05
C GLU A 34 13.33 -16.08 -24.35
N VAL A 35 12.20 -15.51 -24.76
CA VAL A 35 10.86 -15.90 -24.30
C VAL A 35 10.00 -16.19 -25.51
N PHE A 36 9.38 -17.37 -25.52
CA PHE A 36 8.39 -17.78 -26.47
C PHE A 36 7.02 -17.77 -25.81
N TYR A 37 6.04 -17.15 -26.48
CA TYR A 37 4.64 -17.18 -26.09
C TYR A 37 3.82 -17.68 -27.27
N LYS A 38 3.07 -18.77 -27.10
CA LYS A 38 2.32 -19.46 -28.16
C LYS A 38 3.18 -19.84 -29.37
N GLY A 39 4.46 -20.11 -29.13
CA GLY A 39 5.44 -20.44 -30.18
C GLY A 39 6.03 -19.25 -30.92
N THR A 40 5.64 -18.02 -30.58
CA THR A 40 6.24 -16.79 -31.12
C THR A 40 7.35 -16.29 -30.19
N LEU A 41 8.53 -16.00 -30.75
CA LEU A 41 9.62 -15.34 -30.01
C LEU A 41 9.19 -13.90 -29.71
N VAL A 42 8.95 -13.60 -28.43
CA VAL A 42 8.48 -12.29 -27.96
C VAL A 42 9.56 -11.52 -27.20
N VAL A 43 10.60 -12.19 -26.73
CA VAL A 43 11.79 -11.56 -26.16
C VAL A 43 13.01 -12.18 -26.82
N GLN A 44 13.91 -11.34 -27.35
CA GLN A 44 15.18 -11.78 -27.94
C GLN A 44 16.34 -11.06 -27.27
N SER A 45 17.35 -11.81 -26.83
CA SER A 45 18.52 -11.26 -26.11
C SER A 45 18.13 -10.37 -24.91
N GLY A 46 17.09 -10.76 -24.18
CA GLY A 46 16.53 -10.02 -23.04
C GLY A 46 15.78 -8.72 -23.39
N GLN A 47 15.56 -8.42 -24.68
CA GLN A 47 14.77 -7.27 -25.14
C GLN A 47 13.40 -7.73 -25.64
N LEU A 48 12.35 -6.98 -25.29
CA LEU A 48 10.99 -7.24 -25.75
C LEU A 48 10.87 -6.88 -27.24
N GLU A 49 10.23 -7.76 -28.01
CA GLU A 49 9.86 -7.48 -29.39
C GLU A 49 8.59 -6.61 -29.43
N ASP A 50 8.75 -5.33 -29.07
CA ASP A 50 7.65 -4.38 -28.83
C ASP A 50 6.64 -4.31 -29.98
N HIS A 51 7.10 -4.47 -31.23
CA HIS A 51 6.26 -4.44 -32.42
C HIS A 51 5.21 -5.55 -32.49
N LEU A 52 5.37 -6.64 -31.71
CA LEU A 52 4.39 -7.72 -31.60
C LEU A 52 3.22 -7.38 -30.67
N PHE A 53 3.36 -6.30 -29.89
CA PHE A 53 2.36 -5.87 -28.92
C PHE A 53 1.73 -4.58 -29.42
N ALA A 54 0.40 -4.57 -29.50
CA ALA A 54 -0.30 -3.33 -29.79
C ALA A 54 -0.16 -2.37 -28.59
N ASP A 55 -0.06 -1.08 -28.87
CA ASP A 55 -0.25 -0.04 -27.85
C ASP A 55 -1.69 -0.14 -27.32
N HIS A 56 -1.84 -0.85 -26.21
CA HIS A 56 -3.09 -0.89 -25.48
C HIS A 56 -3.14 0.31 -24.54
N SER A 57 -3.80 1.38 -24.95
CA SER A 57 -4.21 2.41 -24.00
C SER A 57 -5.14 1.75 -22.97
N ASN A 58 -4.81 1.88 -21.69
CA ASN A 58 -5.68 1.37 -20.64
C ASN A 58 -6.99 2.17 -20.68
N PRO A 59 -8.14 1.56 -21.03
CA PRO A 59 -9.39 2.29 -21.22
C PRO A 59 -9.88 2.98 -19.95
N TYR A 60 -9.35 2.61 -18.78
CA TYR A 60 -9.69 3.18 -17.49
C TYR A 60 -8.80 4.36 -17.08
N THR A 61 -7.72 4.65 -17.82
CA THR A 61 -6.90 5.85 -17.54
C THR A 61 -7.68 7.15 -17.67
N CYS A 62 -8.72 7.20 -18.51
CA CYS A 62 -9.62 8.36 -18.58
C CYS A 62 -10.64 8.44 -17.44
N CYS A 63 -10.74 7.39 -16.61
CA CYS A 63 -11.70 7.29 -15.51
C CYS A 63 -11.01 6.96 -14.18
N LEU A 64 -9.82 7.53 -13.94
CA LEU A 64 -9.16 7.37 -12.65
C LEU A 64 -10.04 7.96 -11.53
N PRO A 65 -10.26 7.23 -10.43
CA PRO A 65 -11.06 7.71 -9.33
C PRO A 65 -10.39 8.94 -8.70
N ASN A 66 -11.18 10.00 -8.52
CA ASN A 66 -10.73 11.21 -7.85
C ASN A 66 -10.59 10.99 -6.33
N LEU A 67 -9.70 11.75 -5.70
CA LEU A 67 -9.71 11.89 -4.26
C LEU A 67 -10.94 12.71 -3.86
N ASN A 68 -11.95 12.02 -3.34
CA ASN A 68 -13.27 12.55 -3.05
C ASN A 68 -13.49 12.67 -1.53
N ALA A 69 -12.59 13.40 -0.87
CA ALA A 69 -12.66 13.70 0.56
C ALA A 69 -13.29 15.08 0.80
N GLN A 70 -13.90 15.27 1.97
CA GLN A 70 -14.27 16.62 2.42
C GLN A 70 -13.01 17.48 2.63
N PRO A 71 -13.08 18.81 2.46
CA PRO A 71 -11.99 19.71 2.78
C PRO A 71 -11.49 19.51 4.22
N LEU A 72 -10.17 19.33 4.37
CA LEU A 72 -9.55 19.15 5.67
C LEU A 72 -9.09 20.51 6.22
N HIS A 73 -9.32 20.69 7.50
CA HIS A 73 -8.77 21.80 8.28
C HIS A 73 -7.98 21.22 9.45
N PRO A 74 -6.96 21.93 9.99
CA PRO A 74 -6.20 21.42 11.15
C PRO A 74 -7.11 21.04 12.33
N ARG A 75 -8.20 21.79 12.52
CA ARG A 75 -9.23 21.50 13.53
C ARG A 75 -9.92 20.13 13.35
N SER A 76 -10.03 19.64 12.11
CA SER A 76 -10.61 18.32 11.80
C SER A 76 -9.70 17.16 12.26
N LEU A 77 -8.44 17.44 12.59
CA LEU A 77 -7.46 16.48 13.08
C LEU A 77 -7.25 16.57 14.60
N GLU A 78 -7.98 17.44 15.29
CA GLU A 78 -7.89 17.54 16.75
C GLU A 78 -8.44 16.27 17.42
N LEU A 79 -7.55 15.52 18.06
CA LEU A 79 -7.92 14.35 18.87
C LEU A 79 -8.25 14.82 20.29
N LEU A 80 -9.53 14.73 20.66
CA LEU A 80 -10.01 15.04 22.00
C LEU A 80 -9.99 13.80 22.88
N LEU A 81 -9.38 13.91 24.06
CA LEU A 81 -9.20 12.82 25.02
C LEU A 81 -9.77 13.20 26.38
N PRO A 82 -10.62 12.34 26.99
CA PRO A 82 -11.24 12.63 28.29
C PRO A 82 -10.24 12.51 29.46
N SER A 83 -9.17 11.71 29.31
CA SER A 83 -8.20 11.40 30.37
C SER A 83 -6.79 11.27 29.81
N SER A 84 -5.77 11.43 30.65
CA SER A 84 -4.37 11.45 30.18
C SER A 84 -3.87 10.04 29.93
N GLN A 85 -4.66 9.03 30.26
CA GLN A 85 -4.47 7.69 29.75
C GLN A 85 -5.32 7.49 28.50
N ALA A 86 -4.67 7.02 27.45
CA ALA A 86 -5.27 6.74 26.16
C ALA A 86 -4.70 5.45 25.57
N HIS A 87 -5.50 4.83 24.70
CA HIS A 87 -5.03 3.73 23.87
C HIS A 87 -4.05 4.25 22.82
N VAL A 88 -2.94 3.55 22.65
CA VAL A 88 -1.86 3.84 21.71
C VAL A 88 -1.60 2.59 20.90
N ILE A 89 -1.66 2.73 19.58
CA ILE A 89 -1.37 1.66 18.63
C ILE A 89 0.15 1.55 18.49
N GLU A 90 0.75 0.50 19.03
CA GLU A 90 2.17 0.25 18.87
C GLU A 90 2.44 -0.56 17.60
N ILE A 91 3.30 -0.01 16.74
CA ILE A 91 3.81 -0.67 15.55
C ILE A 91 4.92 -1.62 15.97
N ILE A 92 4.76 -2.89 15.60
CA ILE A 92 5.82 -3.89 15.67
C ILE A 92 6.52 -3.90 14.30
N PRO A 93 7.84 -3.60 14.22
CA PRO A 93 8.56 -3.61 12.95
C PRO A 93 8.42 -4.95 12.21
N ASN A 94 8.15 -4.90 10.91
CA ASN A 94 7.95 -6.07 10.03
C ASN A 94 6.77 -6.97 10.40
N SER A 95 5.76 -6.44 11.08
CA SER A 95 4.54 -7.17 11.48
C SER A 95 3.28 -6.46 10.97
N LEU A 96 2.26 -7.26 10.65
CA LEU A 96 0.90 -6.77 10.38
C LEU A 96 0.08 -6.58 11.67
N VAL A 97 0.51 -7.22 12.76
CA VAL A 97 -0.11 -7.14 14.08
C VAL A 97 0.46 -5.94 14.83
N THR A 98 -0.41 -5.23 15.55
CA THR A 98 -0.08 -4.13 16.45
C THR A 98 -0.39 -4.52 17.89
N ASN A 99 0.26 -3.87 18.85
CA ASN A 99 -0.16 -3.96 20.25
C ASN A 99 -1.10 -2.81 20.60
N ASP A 100 -2.03 -3.11 21.50
CA ASP A 100 -2.83 -2.10 22.19
C ASP A 100 -2.15 -1.74 23.51
N LEU A 101 -1.64 -0.52 23.61
CA LEU A 101 -1.02 0.00 24.83
C LEU A 101 -1.93 1.03 25.49
N VAL A 102 -1.96 1.07 26.82
CA VAL A 102 -2.55 2.18 27.56
C VAL A 102 -1.43 3.01 28.18
N GLU A 103 -1.17 4.18 27.60
CA GLU A 103 -0.06 5.05 28.03
C GLU A 103 -0.55 6.41 28.51
N LYS A 104 0.28 7.06 29.34
CA LYS A 104 0.09 8.45 29.69
C LYS A 104 0.54 9.34 28.52
N VAL A 105 -0.36 10.18 28.03
CA VAL A 105 -0.15 11.09 26.90
C VAL A 105 -0.18 12.55 27.32
N ASP A 106 0.50 13.39 26.55
CA ASP A 106 0.53 14.84 26.77
C ASP A 106 -0.71 15.49 26.15
N ARG A 107 -1.20 16.54 26.81
CA ARG A 107 -2.45 17.22 26.43
C ARG A 107 -2.44 18.69 26.78
N GLN A 108 -3.17 19.47 26.00
CA GLN A 108 -3.51 20.85 26.29
C GLN A 108 -5.04 20.97 26.39
N GLY A 109 -5.56 21.08 27.61
CA GLY A 109 -6.99 20.90 27.86
C GLY A 109 -7.41 19.47 27.51
N GLU A 110 -8.41 19.31 26.63
CA GLU A 110 -8.84 18.00 26.13
C GLU A 110 -8.06 17.54 24.89
N ARG A 111 -7.29 18.42 24.25
CA ARG A 111 -6.59 18.12 23.00
C ARG A 111 -5.30 17.33 23.27
N PHE A 112 -5.13 16.22 22.57
CA PHE A 112 -3.88 15.46 22.52
C PHE A 112 -2.75 16.27 21.86
N ILE A 113 -1.56 16.21 22.46
CA ILE A 113 -0.34 16.82 21.91
C ILE A 113 0.65 15.69 21.58
N PRO A 114 1.04 15.52 20.30
CA PRO A 114 2.05 14.54 19.92
C PRO A 114 3.39 14.76 20.63
N SER A 115 4.09 13.67 20.95
CA SER A 115 5.40 13.71 21.61
C SER A 115 6.43 12.93 20.79
N ILE A 116 7.41 13.65 20.24
CA ILE A 116 8.51 13.06 19.48
C ILE A 116 9.45 12.23 20.38
N GLU A 117 9.60 12.63 21.65
CA GLU A 117 10.44 11.93 22.62
C GLU A 117 9.84 10.58 23.03
N LYS A 118 8.52 10.54 23.26
CA LYS A 118 7.79 9.31 23.59
C LYS A 118 7.40 8.50 22.36
N ASP A 119 7.63 9.05 21.17
CA ASP A 119 7.14 8.57 19.88
C ASP A 119 5.63 8.34 19.88
N GLN A 120 4.87 9.23 20.53
CA GLN A 120 3.41 9.20 20.53
C GLN A 120 2.92 10.20 19.48
N LEU A 121 2.71 9.71 18.26
CA LEU A 121 2.35 10.52 17.10
C LEU A 121 0.87 10.39 16.79
N LYS A 122 0.35 11.28 15.94
CA LYS A 122 -1.05 11.23 15.51
C LYS A 122 -1.18 10.36 14.26
N ILE A 123 -2.24 9.56 14.20
CA ILE A 123 -2.69 8.88 12.99
C ILE A 123 -4.13 9.28 12.67
N ALA A 124 -4.39 9.56 11.40
CA ALA A 124 -5.71 9.92 10.89
C ALA A 124 -6.08 9.01 9.71
N VAL A 125 -7.31 8.53 9.69
CA VAL A 125 -7.92 7.79 8.57
C VAL A 125 -9.10 8.61 8.06
N ILE A 126 -8.97 9.16 6.87
CA ILE A 126 -9.91 10.09 6.26
C ILE A 126 -10.63 9.39 5.11
N GLU A 127 -11.95 9.38 5.17
CA GLU A 127 -12.79 8.85 4.10
C GLU A 127 -12.64 9.70 2.82
N ARG A 128 -12.36 9.03 1.69
CA ARG A 128 -11.94 9.71 0.45
C ARG A 128 -12.68 9.26 -0.81
N HIS A 129 -13.75 8.49 -0.68
CA HIS A 129 -14.53 7.92 -1.79
C HIS A 129 -15.88 8.62 -1.95
N HIS A 130 -16.52 9.06 -0.87
CA HIS A 130 -17.91 9.48 -0.84
C HIS A 130 -18.16 10.85 -0.17
N GLN A 131 -17.11 11.59 0.19
CA GLN A 131 -17.21 12.88 0.89
C GLN A 131 -18.09 12.84 2.14
N THR A 132 -18.08 11.73 2.88
CA THR A 132 -18.90 11.58 4.10
C THR A 132 -18.44 12.49 5.23
N GLY A 133 -17.18 12.95 5.19
CA GLY A 133 -16.56 13.71 6.27
C GLY A 133 -16.10 12.86 7.46
N ASN A 134 -16.17 11.53 7.34
CA ASN A 134 -15.72 10.62 8.38
C ASN A 134 -14.19 10.67 8.51
N ILE A 135 -13.73 10.91 9.74
CA ILE A 135 -12.31 10.92 10.10
C ILE A 135 -12.15 10.08 11.38
N GLY A 136 -11.37 9.02 11.29
CA GLY A 136 -10.89 8.28 12.45
C GLY A 136 -9.55 8.85 12.92
N LEU A 137 -9.43 9.19 14.19
CA LEU A 137 -8.20 9.73 14.79
C LEU A 137 -7.68 8.78 15.87
N GLY A 138 -6.36 8.66 15.98
CA GLY A 138 -5.72 7.82 16.98
C GLY A 138 -4.29 8.26 17.27
N ILE A 139 -3.67 7.52 18.18
CA ILE A 139 -2.28 7.71 18.60
C ILE A 139 -1.49 6.48 18.16
N VAL A 140 -0.36 6.71 17.51
CA VAL A 140 0.53 5.64 17.03
C VAL A 140 1.91 5.79 17.63
N LYS A 141 2.54 4.66 17.95
CA LYS A 141 3.90 4.57 18.48
C LYS A 141 4.74 3.59 17.68
N GLY A 142 6.01 3.90 17.45
CA GLY A 142 6.92 3.14 16.61
C GLY A 142 7.16 3.75 15.22
N PHE A 143 6.56 4.90 14.90
CA PHE A 143 6.77 5.59 13.62
C PHE A 143 8.11 6.34 13.57
N GLN A 144 8.59 6.82 14.72
CA GLN A 144 9.87 7.49 14.92
C GLN A 144 10.08 8.78 14.09
N LEU A 145 9.01 9.34 13.52
CA LEU A 145 9.06 10.58 12.76
C LEU A 145 9.42 11.75 13.68
N LYS A 146 10.38 12.57 13.25
CA LYS A 146 10.87 13.72 14.03
C LYS A 146 10.22 15.05 13.63
N GLN A 147 9.71 15.15 12.41
CA GLN A 147 8.99 16.33 11.92
C GLN A 147 8.14 15.96 10.71
N GLY A 148 7.00 16.62 10.54
CA GLY A 148 6.14 16.53 9.37
C GLY A 148 5.15 15.38 9.44
N ALA A 149 4.73 14.89 8.27
CA ALA A 149 3.77 13.81 8.15
C ALA A 149 4.04 12.94 6.91
N ILE A 150 3.53 11.71 6.94
CA ILE A 150 3.48 10.79 5.80
C ILE A 150 2.02 10.46 5.53
N ALA A 151 1.60 10.60 4.27
CA ALA A 151 0.24 10.33 3.82
C ALA A 151 0.23 9.32 2.68
N THR A 152 -0.71 8.38 2.69
CA THR A 152 -0.92 7.41 1.62
C THR A 152 -2.40 7.15 1.38
N THR A 153 -2.73 6.89 0.12
CA THR A 153 -4.07 6.39 -0.28
C THR A 153 -4.07 4.90 -0.59
N ILE A 154 -2.89 4.26 -0.45
CA ILE A 154 -2.71 2.81 -0.52
C ILE A 154 -2.71 2.30 0.92
N ALA A 155 -3.88 1.92 1.40
CA ALA A 155 -4.12 1.46 2.76
C ALA A 155 -5.10 0.29 2.73
N HIS A 156 -4.57 -0.93 2.81
CA HIS A 156 -5.35 -2.14 2.64
C HIS A 156 -6.41 -2.32 3.74
N ASP A 157 -7.67 -2.66 3.45
CA ASP A 157 -8.29 -2.86 2.11
C ASP A 157 -9.30 -1.77 1.74
N SER A 158 -9.55 -0.79 2.63
CA SER A 158 -10.50 0.29 2.34
C SER A 158 -9.91 1.40 1.48
N HIS A 159 -8.58 1.49 1.40
CA HIS A 159 -7.83 2.50 0.64
C HIS A 159 -8.29 3.93 0.93
N ASN A 160 -8.69 4.22 2.17
CA ASN A 160 -8.91 5.58 2.65
C ASN A 160 -7.58 6.33 2.74
N LEU A 161 -7.64 7.65 2.86
CA LEU A 161 -6.43 8.45 3.07
C LEU A 161 -5.96 8.23 4.50
N VAL A 162 -4.76 7.69 4.67
CA VAL A 162 -4.14 7.48 5.99
C VAL A 162 -2.97 8.43 6.13
N VAL A 163 -2.90 9.16 7.24
CA VAL A 163 -1.87 10.14 7.55
C VAL A 163 -1.30 9.87 8.92
N GLY A 164 0.01 9.74 9.04
CA GLY A 164 0.74 9.72 10.30
C GLY A 164 1.62 10.97 10.42
N GLY A 165 1.58 11.69 11.53
CA GLY A 165 2.28 12.98 11.63
C GLY A 165 2.59 13.47 13.04
N THR A 166 3.50 14.44 13.12
CA THR A 166 3.97 15.05 14.37
C THR A 166 3.11 16.22 14.84
N ASN A 167 2.21 16.74 14.00
CA ASN A 167 1.35 17.90 14.26
C ASN A 167 0.12 17.89 13.31
N ASP A 168 -0.71 18.92 13.38
CA ASP A 168 -1.99 19.02 12.64
C ASP A 168 -1.90 19.84 11.35
N GLU A 169 -0.77 20.54 11.13
CA GLU A 169 -0.45 21.30 9.93
C GLU A 169 0.18 20.46 8.81
#